data_AF-A0A413G2D8-F1
#
_entry.id   AF-A0A413G2D8-F1
#
_cell.length_a   1.000
_cell.length_b   1.000
_cell.length_c   1.000
_cell.angle_alpha   90.00
_cell.angle_beta   90.00
_cell.angle_gamma   90.00
#
_symmetry.space_group_name_H-M   'P 1'
#
loop_
_entity.id
_entity.type
_entity.pdbx_description
1 polymer ?
#
loop_
_entity_poly.entity_id
_entity_poly.type
_entity_poly.pdbx_seq_one_letter_code
_entity_poly.pdbx_strand_id
1 'polypeptide(L)'
;MNLTIPHPVMEKFDELLQLCDEHPLNIPVPEVARFLGMSPASLRCALEQGRCRFGFAWKANIPGNHAYKVPTLAFFLWCLPVNPFDIVQMQAMHEGREIRE
;
A
#
# COMPACT_ATOMS: atom_id res chain seq x y z
N MET A 1 -14.99 -27.02 2.16
CA MET A 1 -14.56 -26.32 3.39
C MET A 1 -15.09 -24.91 3.27
N ASN A 2 -16.06 -24.49 4.12
CA ASN A 2 -16.55 -23.10 4.08
C ASN A 2 -15.49 -22.21 4.72
N LEU A 3 -14.69 -21.55 3.88
CA LEU A 3 -13.69 -20.60 4.32
C LEU A 3 -14.38 -19.24 4.48
N THR A 4 -14.59 -18.81 5.72
CA THR A 4 -15.02 -17.44 6.02
C THR A 4 -13.79 -16.59 6.33
N ILE A 5 -13.76 -15.36 5.80
CA ILE A 5 -12.66 -14.44 6.08
C ILE A 5 -12.75 -14.02 7.56
N PRO A 6 -11.66 -14.14 8.35
CA PRO A 6 -11.68 -13.72 9.75
C PRO A 6 -11.93 -12.21 9.90
N HIS A 7 -12.65 -11.82 10.94
CA HIS A 7 -13.00 -10.42 11.20
C HIS A 7 -11.79 -9.45 11.22
N PRO A 8 -10.65 -9.77 11.89
CA PRO A 8 -9.48 -8.86 11.88
C PRO A 8 -8.89 -8.62 10.49
N VAL A 9 -9.07 -9.56 9.57
CA VAL A 9 -8.59 -9.42 8.18
C VAL A 9 -9.48 -8.42 7.43
N MET A 10 -10.80 -8.48 7.64
CA MET A 10 -11.74 -7.51 7.06
C MET A 10 -11.48 -6.10 7.60
N GLU A 11 -11.35 -5.94 8.92
CA GLU A 11 -11.08 -4.62 9.53
C GLU A 11 -9.78 -4.01 9.03
N LYS A 12 -8.72 -4.82 8.86
CA LYS A 12 -7.45 -4.33 8.31
C LYS A 12 -7.54 -3.96 6.84
N PHE A 13 -8.41 -4.63 6.09
CA PHE A 13 -8.67 -4.26 4.71
C PHE A 13 -9.43 -2.93 4.63
N ASP A 14 -10.44 -2.72 5.47
CA ASP A 14 -11.15 -1.43 5.56
C ASP A 14 -10.21 -0.28 5.95
N GLU A 15 -9.29 -0.53 6.90
CA GLU A 15 -8.26 0.45 7.27
C GLU A 15 -7.32 0.78 6.09
N LEU A 16 -6.98 -0.21 5.25
CA LEU A 16 -6.14 0.00 4.06
C LEU A 16 -6.85 0.87 3.02
N LEU A 17 -8.15 0.61 2.78
CA LEU A 17 -8.95 1.39 1.84
C LEU A 17 -9.04 2.85 2.30
N GLN A 18 -9.37 3.07 3.58
CA GLN A 18 -9.43 4.41 4.15
C GLN A 18 -8.09 5.14 4.04
N LEU A 19 -6.97 4.45 4.32
CA LEU A 19 -5.63 5.02 4.20
C LEU A 19 -5.33 5.47 2.75
N CYS A 20 -5.80 4.72 1.75
CA CYS A 20 -5.63 5.09 0.35
C CYS A 20 -6.49 6.28 -0.06
N ASP A 21 -7.72 6.38 0.45
CA ASP A 21 -8.62 7.51 0.18
C ASP A 21 -8.12 8.82 0.79
N GLU A 22 -7.59 8.77 2.03
CA GLU A 22 -7.00 9.93 2.72
C GLU A 22 -5.70 10.42 2.06
N HIS A 23 -4.98 9.50 1.40
CA HIS A 23 -3.70 9.77 0.78
C HIS A 23 -3.66 9.22 -0.65
N PRO A 24 -4.31 9.87 -1.63
CA PRO A 24 -4.51 9.27 -2.95
C PRO A 24 -3.24 9.12 -3.80
N LEU A 25 -2.21 9.95 -3.56
CA LEU A 25 -0.98 9.96 -4.35
C LEU A 25 0.23 9.40 -3.61
N ASN A 26 0.41 9.81 -2.35
CA ASN A 26 1.54 9.40 -1.53
C ASN A 26 1.12 9.31 -0.07
N ILE A 27 1.43 8.18 0.56
CA ILE A 27 1.14 7.94 1.96
C ILE A 27 2.33 8.44 2.81
N PRO A 28 2.10 9.27 3.83
CA PRO A 28 3.16 9.65 4.77
C PRO A 28 3.75 8.45 5.49
N VAL A 29 5.08 8.43 5.66
CA VAL A 29 5.79 7.35 6.38
C VAL A 29 5.20 7.05 7.77
N PRO A 30 4.80 8.05 8.59
CA PRO A 30 4.16 7.77 9.88
C PRO A 30 2.86 6.98 9.76
N GLU A 31 2.03 7.26 8.76
CA GLU A 31 0.75 6.56 8.55
C GLU A 31 0.96 5.13 8.07
N VAL A 32 1.92 4.91 7.15
CA VAL A 32 2.32 3.55 6.75
C VAL A 32 2.85 2.77 7.95
N ALA A 33 3.69 3.39 8.79
CA ALA A 33 4.23 2.76 9.98
C ALA A 33 3.13 2.40 10.99
N ARG A 34 2.16 3.30 11.18
CA ARG A 34 0.97 3.07 12.02
C ARG A 34 0.16 1.88 11.52
N PHE A 35 -0.13 1.85 10.23
CA PHE A 35 -0.88 0.75 9.60
C PHE A 35 -0.17 -0.60 9.77
N LEU A 36 1.16 -0.64 9.54
CA LEU A 36 2.00 -1.83 9.69
C LEU A 36 2.30 -2.21 11.16
N GLY A 37 1.90 -1.39 12.13
CA GLY A 37 2.18 -1.63 13.54
C GLY A 37 3.66 -1.54 13.93
N MET A 38 4.41 -0.62 13.31
CA MET A 38 5.83 -0.41 13.60
C MET A 38 6.20 1.06 13.81
N SER A 39 7.43 1.30 14.29
CA SER A 39 7.92 2.67 14.48
C SER A 39 8.24 3.34 13.12
N PRO A 40 7.97 4.65 12.96
CA PRO A 40 8.36 5.38 11.75
C PRO A 40 9.87 5.35 11.49
N ALA A 41 10.70 5.32 12.55
CA ALA A 41 12.16 5.26 12.43
C ALA A 41 12.62 3.92 11.82
N SER A 42 12.03 2.81 12.26
CA SER A 42 12.30 1.48 11.69
C SER A 42 11.91 1.42 10.21
N LEU A 43 10.77 2.00 9.84
CA LEU A 43 10.32 2.04 8.45
C LEU A 43 11.24 2.90 7.58
N ARG A 44 11.67 4.08 8.05
CA ARG A 44 12.64 4.93 7.35
C ARG A 44 13.96 4.18 7.09
N CYS A 45 14.44 3.45 8.09
CA CYS A 45 15.65 2.62 7.96
C CYS A 45 15.47 1.52 6.89
N ALA A 46 14.33 0.85 6.85
CA ALA A 46 14.03 -0.16 5.84
C ALA A 46 13.92 0.42 4.41
N LEU A 47 13.33 1.62 4.27
CA LEU A 47 13.25 2.36 3.01
C LEU A 47 14.63 2.79 2.51
N GLU A 48 15.51 3.28 3.40
CA GLU A 48 16.89 3.65 3.08
C GLU A 48 17.74 2.45 2.65
N GLN A 49 17.48 1.28 3.22
CA GLN A 49 18.13 0.03 2.84
C GLN A 49 17.57 -0.58 1.53
N GLY A 50 16.54 0.02 0.94
CA GLY A 50 15.88 -0.51 -0.27
C GLY A 50 15.16 -1.85 -0.06
N ARG A 51 14.76 -2.15 1.19
CA ARG A 51 14.10 -3.43 1.54
C ARG A 51 12.58 -3.41 1.33
N CYS A 52 11.99 -2.24 1.25
CA CYS A 52 10.55 -2.07 1.01
C CYS A 52 10.26 -2.05 -0.49
N ARG A 53 9.45 -2.98 -1.00
CA ARG A 53 9.06 -3.01 -2.43
C ARG A 53 8.02 -1.95 -2.81
N PHE A 54 7.38 -1.33 -1.82
CA PHE A 54 6.30 -0.37 -1.97
C PHE A 54 6.73 1.10 -1.88
N GLY A 55 8.00 1.37 -1.58
CA GLY A 55 8.47 2.73 -1.35
C GLY A 55 9.98 2.81 -1.42
N PHE A 56 10.50 4.03 -1.47
CA PHE A 56 11.92 4.28 -1.55
C PHE A 56 12.32 5.51 -0.74
N ALA A 57 13.60 5.59 -0.41
CA ALA A 57 14.23 6.79 0.11
C ALA A 57 15.18 7.36 -0.95
N TRP A 58 15.29 8.68 -0.96
CA TRP A 58 16.33 9.40 -1.68
C TRP A 58 17.15 10.20 -0.68
N LYS A 59 18.47 10.19 -0.87
CA LYS A 59 19.42 10.94 -0.07
C LYS A 59 20.26 11.81 -0.98
N ALA A 60 20.27 13.12 -0.74
CA ALA A 60 21.23 13.99 -1.39
C ALA A 60 22.59 13.91 -0.68
N ASN A 61 23.67 14.29 -1.36
CA ASN A 61 25.01 14.40 -0.76
C ASN A 61 25.16 15.58 0.23
N ILE A 62 24.05 16.16 0.68
CA ILE A 62 24.00 17.24 1.67
C ILE A 62 23.42 16.68 2.97
N PRO A 63 24.07 16.89 4.13
CA PRO A 63 23.56 16.43 5.41
C PRO A 63 22.12 16.89 5.67
N GLY A 64 21.27 15.97 6.13
CA GLY A 64 19.87 16.25 6.49
C GLY A 64 18.88 16.25 5.32
N ASN A 65 19.33 16.17 4.06
CA ASN A 65 18.43 16.13 2.92
C ASN A 65 18.06 14.69 2.53
N HIS A 66 17.09 14.14 3.25
CA HIS A 66 16.50 12.82 3.02
C HIS A 66 15.03 13.00 2.64
N ALA A 67 14.61 12.39 1.54
CA ALA A 67 13.21 12.30 1.16
C ALA A 67 12.76 10.85 1.17
N TYR A 68 11.51 10.62 1.54
CA TYR A 68 10.89 9.30 1.55
C TYR A 68 9.63 9.38 0.73
N LYS A 69 9.38 8.37 -0.10
CA LYS A 69 8.18 8.32 -0.92
C LYS A 69 7.57 6.93 -0.86
N VAL A 70 6.29 6.89 -0.51
CA VAL A 70 5.46 5.70 -0.56
C VAL A 70 4.27 6.01 -1.47
N PRO A 71 4.36 5.67 -2.77
CA PRO A 71 3.23 5.83 -3.68
C PRO A 71 2.06 4.96 -3.24
N THR A 72 0.87 5.53 -3.16
CA THR A 72 -0.34 4.84 -2.66
C THR A 72 -0.64 3.59 -3.45
N LEU A 73 -0.59 3.67 -4.78
CA LEU A 73 -0.79 2.53 -5.67
C LEU A 73 0.22 1.40 -5.40
N ALA A 74 1.49 1.73 -5.18
CA ALA A 74 2.53 0.74 -4.93
C ALA A 74 2.34 0.05 -3.57
N PHE A 75 1.91 0.79 -2.55
CA PHE A 75 1.60 0.24 -1.24
C PHE A 75 0.36 -0.65 -1.26
N PHE A 76 -0.72 -0.19 -1.86
CA PHE A 76 -1.96 -0.95 -2.03
C PHE A 76 -1.71 -2.29 -2.73
N LEU A 77 -1.03 -2.27 -3.89
CA LEU A 77 -0.71 -3.49 -4.64
C LEU A 77 0.27 -4.41 -3.90
N TRP A 78 1.10 -3.88 -3.00
CA TRP A 78 1.97 -4.72 -2.19
C TRP A 78 1.20 -5.47 -1.09
N CYS A 79 0.16 -4.86 -0.50
CA CYS A 79 -0.70 -5.51 0.48
C CYS A 79 -1.58 -6.61 -0.15
N LEU A 80 -1.83 -6.52 -1.47
CA LEU A 80 -2.69 -7.44 -2.19
C LEU A 80 -1.86 -8.45 -2.99
N PRO A 81 -1.91 -9.75 -2.67
CA PRO A 81 -1.25 -10.79 -3.47
C PRO A 81 -2.08 -11.14 -4.72
N VAL A 82 -2.67 -10.14 -5.39
CA VAL A 82 -3.48 -10.32 -6.61
C VAL A 82 -2.92 -9.51 -7.76
N ASN A 83 -3.06 -10.02 -8.97
CA ASN A 83 -2.68 -9.29 -10.17
C ASN A 83 -3.64 -8.10 -10.36
N PRO A 84 -3.15 -6.86 -10.54
CA PRO A 84 -4.01 -5.69 -10.71
C PRO A 84 -5.02 -5.83 -11.87
N PHE A 85 -4.69 -6.58 -12.93
CA PHE A 85 -5.62 -6.82 -14.03
C PHE A 85 -6.82 -7.68 -13.62
N ASP A 86 -6.65 -8.58 -12.65
CA ASP A 86 -7.74 -9.40 -12.13
C ASP A 86 -8.74 -8.54 -11.33
N ILE A 87 -8.26 -7.52 -10.61
CA ILE A 87 -9.10 -6.58 -9.85
C ILE A 87 -10.00 -5.79 -10.80
N VAL A 88 -9.42 -5.22 -11.86
CA VAL A 88 -10.16 -4.45 -12.87
C VAL A 88 -11.21 -5.32 -13.54
N GLN A 89 -10.86 -6.58 -13.82
CA GLN A 89 -11.78 -7.53 -14.42
C GLN A 89 -12.93 -7.90 -13.48
N MET A 90 -12.66 -8.14 -12.20
CA MET A 90 -13.70 -8.38 -11.18
C MET A 90 -14.62 -7.17 -10.99
N GLN A 91 -14.08 -5.95 -10.99
CA GLN A 91 -14.88 -4.73 -10.90
C GLN A 91 -15.75 -4.53 -12.14
N ALA A 92 -15.21 -4.74 -13.35
CA ALA A 92 -15.99 -4.67 -14.58
C ALA A 92 -17.13 -5.71 -14.60
N MET A 93 -16.88 -6.94 -14.13
CA MET A 93 -17.92 -7.96 -13.98
C MET A 93 -18.99 -7.60 -12.95
N HIS A 94 -18.60 -7.04 -11.79
CA HIS A 94 -19.55 -6.55 -10.78
C HIS A 94 -20.40 -5.37 -11.29
N GLU A 95 -19.82 -4.50 -12.12
CA GLU A 95 -20.50 -3.35 -12.73
C GLU A 95 -21.21 -3.68 -14.05
N GLY A 96 -21.21 -4.95 -14.49
CA GLY A 96 -21.86 -5.38 -15.73
C GLY A 96 -21.24 -4.80 -17.01
N ARG A 97 -19.99 -4.36 -16.97
CA ARG A 97 -19.27 -3.79 -18.12
C ARG A 97 -18.49 -4.86 -18.85
N GLU A 98 -18.79 -5.06 -20.12
CA GLU A 98 -18.08 -6.00 -21.00
C GLU A 98 -16.69 -5.42 -21.36
N ILE A 99 -15.63 -6.15 -21.02
CA ILE A 99 -14.25 -5.77 -21.37
C ILE A 99 -13.96 -6.38 -22.73
N ARG A 100 -13.85 -5.55 -23.76
CA ARG A 100 -13.47 -6.01 -25.10
C ARG A 100 -11.95 -6.19 -25.16
N GLU A 101 -11.53 -7.38 -25.56
CA GLU A 101 -10.14 -7.76 -25.82
C GLU A 101 -9.48 -6.87 -26.88
#